data_AF-A0A135S688-F1
#
_entry.id   AF-A0A135S688-F1
#
_cell.length_a   1.000
_cell.length_b   1.000
_cell.length_c   1.000
_cell.angle_alpha   90.00
_cell.angle_beta   90.00
_cell.angle_gamma   90.00
#
_symmetry.space_group_name_H-M   'P 1'
#
loop_
_entity.id
_entity.type
_entity.pdbx_description
1 polymer ?
#
loop_
_entity_poly.entity_id
_entity_poly.type
_entity_poly.pdbx_seq_one_letter_code
_entity_poly.pdbx_strand_id
1 'polypeptide(L)'
;MQFSGFSGALGAMSLLFSIAEAGCAEVGSGDGNNPLRCTSYSIPRDIGTSVTVGLQTLSIGRTDPTQKTYEKEFFFYDMKNEVNYQVNFAVQFWNPTTNKNAWKTYSLAAGEKCNISFQSTLQNVKLTC
;
A
#
# COMPACT_ATOMS: atom_id res chain seq x y z
N MET A 1 22.40 -22.15 -35.36
CA MET A 1 21.07 -21.53 -35.36
C MET A 1 20.35 -21.96 -34.09
N GLN A 2 19.62 -21.02 -33.52
CA GLN A 2 19.19 -20.89 -32.13
C GLN A 2 17.94 -21.73 -31.83
N PHE A 3 17.94 -22.52 -30.75
CA PHE A 3 16.71 -23.06 -30.15
C PHE A 3 16.32 -22.16 -28.98
N SER A 4 15.43 -21.22 -29.26
CA SER A 4 14.72 -20.43 -28.25
C SER A 4 13.43 -21.17 -27.92
N GLY A 5 13.27 -21.63 -26.69
CA GLY A 5 12.08 -22.37 -26.28
C GLY A 5 11.89 -22.37 -24.77
N PHE A 6 11.88 -21.19 -24.14
CA PHE A 6 11.37 -21.04 -22.78
C PHE A 6 9.98 -20.42 -22.84
N SER A 7 8.98 -21.30 -22.80
CA SER A 7 7.61 -20.96 -22.40
C SER A 7 7.62 -20.73 -20.88
N GLY A 8 7.79 -19.47 -20.48
CA GLY A 8 7.54 -19.01 -19.12
C GLY A 8 6.20 -18.27 -19.07
N ALA A 9 5.13 -18.99 -18.77
CA ALA A 9 3.84 -18.40 -18.42
C ALA A 9 3.92 -17.85 -16.99
N LEU A 10 3.90 -16.52 -16.85
CA LEU A 10 3.57 -15.77 -15.62
C LEU A 10 3.01 -14.42 -16.14
N GLY A 11 1.71 -14.15 -16.15
CA GLY A 11 0.75 -14.39 -15.08
C GLY A 11 0.82 -13.24 -14.07
N ALA A 12 0.44 -12.02 -14.48
CA ALA A 12 -0.10 -10.97 -13.60
C ALA A 12 -0.54 -9.76 -14.44
N MET A 13 -1.77 -9.80 -14.93
CA MET A 13 -2.46 -8.61 -15.42
C MET A 13 -3.08 -7.93 -14.19
N SER A 14 -2.32 -7.11 -13.48
CA SER A 14 -2.81 -6.27 -12.37
C SER A 14 -2.84 -4.82 -12.81
N LEU A 15 -3.75 -4.49 -13.71
CA LEU A 15 -4.10 -3.12 -14.07
C LEU A 15 -5.08 -2.55 -13.03
N LEU A 16 -4.62 -2.22 -11.81
CA LEU A 16 -5.36 -1.33 -10.90
C LEU A 16 -4.42 -0.51 -9.99
N PHE A 17 -3.94 0.60 -10.58
CA PHE A 17 -3.71 1.95 -10.01
C PHE A 17 -3.23 2.10 -8.54
N SER A 18 -2.10 1.50 -8.20
CA SER A 18 -1.25 2.02 -7.12
C SER A 18 0.20 1.91 -7.53
N ILE A 19 0.96 2.98 -7.32
CA ILE A 19 2.40 2.96 -7.51
C ILE A 19 2.98 2.75 -6.11
N ALA A 20 3.63 1.60 -5.89
CA ALA A 20 4.45 1.37 -4.72
C ALA A 20 5.91 1.58 -5.12
N GLU A 21 6.60 2.47 -4.41
CA GLU A 21 8.05 2.67 -4.60
C GLU A 21 8.85 1.51 -4.00
N ALA A 22 10.13 1.42 -4.38
CA ALA A 22 11.06 0.44 -3.84
C ALA A 22 11.00 0.43 -2.30
N GLY A 23 10.77 -0.75 -1.72
CA GLY A 23 10.60 -0.94 -0.27
C GLY A 23 9.31 -1.66 0.11
N CYS A 24 8.20 -1.38 -0.58
CA CYS A 24 6.93 -2.09 -0.36
C CYS A 24 6.70 -3.19 -1.39
N ALA A 25 6.73 -4.44 -0.94
CA ALA A 25 6.32 -5.58 -1.76
C ALA A 25 4.81 -5.77 -1.63
N GLU A 26 4.04 -5.56 -2.70
CA GLU A 26 2.63 -5.95 -2.73
C GLU A 26 2.53 -7.48 -2.67
N VAL A 27 1.82 -8.00 -1.67
CA VAL A 27 1.67 -9.45 -1.44
C VAL A 27 0.26 -9.95 -1.75
N GLY A 28 -0.67 -9.04 -2.06
CA GLY A 28 -2.05 -9.38 -2.36
C GLY A 28 -2.96 -8.17 -2.46
N SER A 29 -4.13 -8.36 -3.06
CA SER A 29 -5.14 -7.34 -3.25
C SER A 29 -6.52 -7.97 -3.43
N GLY A 30 -7.57 -7.16 -3.28
CA GLY A 30 -8.93 -7.63 -3.54
C GLY A 30 -9.99 -6.53 -3.41
N ASP A 31 -11.19 -6.86 -3.87
CA ASP A 31 -12.37 -6.01 -3.74
C ASP A 31 -13.09 -6.25 -2.40
N GLY A 32 -13.82 -5.23 -1.95
CA GLY A 32 -14.57 -5.23 -0.70
C GLY A 32 -13.76 -4.74 0.49
N ASN A 33 -14.28 -5.02 1.68
CA ASN A 33 -13.61 -4.65 2.93
C ASN A 33 -12.39 -5.54 3.17
N ASN A 34 -11.39 -4.98 3.81
CA ASN A 34 -10.17 -5.67 4.22
C ASN A 34 -10.53 -6.89 5.11
N PRO A 35 -10.20 -8.12 4.67
CA PRO A 35 -10.65 -9.36 5.30
C PRO A 35 -9.90 -9.68 6.60
N LEU A 36 -8.79 -8.99 6.89
CA LEU A 36 -8.05 -9.22 8.14
C LEU A 36 -8.94 -8.92 9.34
N ARG A 37 -9.01 -9.85 10.28
CA ARG A 37 -9.77 -9.70 11.55
C ARG A 37 -8.99 -8.98 12.65
N CYS A 38 -7.80 -8.48 12.33
CA CYS A 38 -6.92 -7.79 13.26
C CYS A 38 -7.38 -6.35 13.52
N THR A 39 -6.74 -5.69 14.50
CA THR A 39 -7.04 -4.30 14.89
C THR A 39 -6.96 -3.36 13.68
N SER A 40 -8.02 -2.56 13.52
CA SER A 40 -8.09 -1.50 12.52
C SER A 40 -7.57 -0.21 13.14
N TYR A 41 -6.56 0.38 12.52
CA TYR A 41 -5.98 1.64 12.94
C TYR A 41 -6.42 2.78 12.01
N SER A 42 -6.54 3.96 12.60
CA SER A 42 -6.83 5.21 11.90
C SER A 42 -5.66 5.62 11.00
N ILE A 43 -5.96 6.38 9.96
CA ILE A 43 -4.99 6.92 9.00
C ILE A 43 -4.87 8.44 9.15
N PRO A 44 -3.73 9.06 8.80
CA PRO A 44 -3.55 10.50 8.85
C PRO A 44 -4.51 11.20 7.88
N ARG A 45 -5.24 12.21 8.39
CA ARG A 45 -6.25 12.93 7.60
C ARG A 45 -5.66 14.09 6.82
N ASP A 46 -4.68 14.78 7.35
CA ASP A 46 -4.18 16.02 6.75
C ASP A 46 -2.78 15.82 6.15
N ILE A 47 -2.47 16.52 5.08
CA ILE A 47 -1.14 16.50 4.47
C ILE A 47 -0.12 17.04 5.50
N GLY A 48 1.04 16.39 5.60
CA GLY A 48 2.06 16.70 6.58
C GLY A 48 1.82 16.07 7.97
N THR A 49 0.76 15.28 8.15
CA THR A 49 0.49 14.55 9.39
C THR A 49 0.86 13.08 9.28
N SER A 50 1.27 12.50 10.41
CA SER A 50 1.61 11.08 10.51
C SER A 50 1.00 10.45 11.76
N VAL A 51 0.75 9.15 11.68
CA VAL A 51 0.32 8.32 12.81
C VAL A 51 1.20 7.08 12.88
N THR A 52 1.53 6.65 14.09
CA THR A 52 2.25 5.38 14.32
C THR A 52 1.32 4.38 14.99
N VAL A 53 1.22 3.19 14.41
CA VAL A 53 0.23 2.17 14.78
C VAL A 53 0.87 0.91 15.31
N GLY A 54 0.08 0.08 15.99
CA GLY A 54 0.50 -1.23 16.52
C GLY A 54 1.72 -1.18 17.41
N LEU A 55 1.64 -0.52 18.57
CA LEU A 55 2.76 -0.43 19.53
C LEU A 55 4.05 0.14 18.91
N GLN A 56 3.91 1.17 18.08
CA GLN A 56 5.02 1.82 17.37
C GLN A 56 5.68 0.93 16.30
N THR A 57 4.92 0.05 15.64
CA THR A 57 5.42 -0.84 14.58
C THR A 57 5.47 -0.18 13.21
N LEU A 58 4.42 0.53 12.81
CA LEU A 58 4.31 1.11 11.46
C LEU A 58 3.93 2.58 11.56
N SER A 59 4.74 3.45 10.97
CA SER A 59 4.45 4.87 10.79
C SER A 59 3.85 5.11 9.41
N ILE A 60 2.81 5.94 9.36
CA ILE A 60 2.04 6.25 8.15
C ILE A 60 1.89 7.77 8.10
N GLY A 61 2.54 8.42 7.14
CA GLY A 61 2.43 9.84 6.88
C GLY A 61 1.60 10.12 5.64
N ARG A 62 0.78 11.18 5.65
CA ARG A 62 0.14 11.69 4.42
C ARG A 62 1.00 12.79 3.84
N THR A 63 1.47 12.62 2.61
CA THR A 63 2.42 13.53 1.97
C THR A 63 1.81 14.25 0.78
N ASP A 64 2.44 15.36 0.39
CA ASP A 64 2.14 16.08 -0.86
C ASP A 64 2.89 15.37 -2.01
N PRO A 65 2.33 15.27 -3.22
CA PRO A 65 3.07 14.76 -4.37
C PRO A 65 4.42 15.46 -4.54
N THR A 66 5.52 14.70 -4.39
CA THR A 66 6.89 15.21 -4.53
C THR A 66 7.28 15.55 -5.97
N GLN A 67 6.49 15.13 -6.97
CA GLN A 67 6.70 15.48 -8.38
C GLN A 67 5.46 16.17 -8.97
N LYS A 68 5.66 17.39 -9.49
CA LYS A 68 4.64 18.28 -10.08
C LYS A 68 3.83 17.69 -11.25
N THR A 69 4.10 16.47 -11.69
CA THR A 69 3.59 15.94 -12.97
C THR A 69 2.67 14.73 -12.87
N TYR A 70 2.42 14.13 -11.70
CA TYR A 70 1.52 12.98 -11.63
C TYR A 70 0.38 13.19 -10.63
N GLU A 71 -0.73 13.62 -11.24
CA GLU A 71 -2.11 13.31 -10.88
C GLU A 71 -2.68 14.03 -9.64
N LYS A 72 -3.38 15.14 -9.90
CA LYS A 72 -4.29 15.83 -8.96
C LYS A 72 -5.35 14.90 -8.32
N GLU A 73 -5.42 13.65 -8.73
CA GLU A 73 -6.41 12.65 -8.34
C GLU A 73 -5.85 11.58 -7.39
N PHE A 74 -4.54 11.62 -7.06
CA PHE A 74 -3.92 10.65 -6.17
C PHE A 74 -3.61 11.23 -4.78
N PHE A 75 -3.71 10.34 -3.79
CA PHE A 75 -3.40 10.57 -2.39
C PHE A 75 -2.14 9.77 -2.06
N PHE A 76 -1.15 10.43 -1.49
CA PHE A 76 0.19 9.89 -1.26
C PHE A 76 0.43 9.63 0.23
N TYR A 77 1.07 8.49 0.50
CA TYR A 77 1.38 8.07 1.85
C TYR A 77 2.82 7.53 1.95
N ASP A 78 3.53 8.01 2.95
CA ASP A 78 4.84 7.50 3.34
C ASP A 78 4.64 6.43 4.41
N MET A 79 5.03 5.19 4.12
CA MET A 79 4.97 4.08 5.06
C MET A 79 6.38 3.78 5.56
N LYS A 80 6.57 3.67 6.88
CA LYS A 80 7.87 3.33 7.48
C LYS A 80 7.72 2.27 8.54
N ASN A 81 8.52 1.22 8.40
CA ASN A 81 8.66 0.19 9.42
C ASN A 81 9.58 0.73 10.53
N GLU A 82 9.05 0.87 11.74
CA GLU A 82 9.77 1.42 12.90
C GLU A 82 10.45 0.32 13.73
N VAL A 83 10.28 -0.94 13.36
CA VAL A 83 10.83 -2.10 14.09
C VAL A 83 11.89 -2.85 13.29
N ASN A 84 12.62 -3.73 13.98
CA ASN A 84 13.74 -4.50 13.45
C ASN A 84 13.35 -5.85 12.83
N TYR A 85 12.06 -6.06 12.53
CA TYR A 85 11.54 -7.24 11.86
C TYR A 85 10.60 -6.85 10.71
N GLN A 86 10.36 -7.76 9.78
CA GLN A 86 9.46 -7.53 8.65
C GLN A 86 8.02 -7.33 9.13
N VAL A 87 7.35 -6.30 8.63
CA VAL A 87 5.96 -5.99 8.93
C VAL A 87 5.10 -6.25 7.71
N ASN A 88 4.02 -7.00 7.90
CA ASN A 88 2.97 -7.15 6.90
C ASN A 88 1.74 -6.35 7.33
N PHE A 89 1.15 -5.62 6.40
CA PHE A 89 0.00 -4.78 6.67
C PHE A 89 -0.93 -4.74 5.48
N ALA A 90 -2.21 -4.52 5.75
CA ALA A 90 -3.24 -4.31 4.74
C ALA A 90 -3.81 -2.90 4.87
N VAL A 91 -3.94 -2.21 3.75
CA VAL A 91 -4.64 -0.94 3.65
C VAL A 91 -5.99 -1.14 2.98
N GLN A 92 -6.99 -0.39 3.40
CA GLN A 92 -8.31 -0.34 2.77
C GLN A 92 -8.56 1.07 2.22
N PHE A 93 -9.14 1.17 1.04
CA PHE A 93 -9.48 2.43 0.38
C PHE A 93 -10.77 2.29 -0.44
N TRP A 94 -11.34 3.42 -0.85
CA TRP A 94 -12.46 3.44 -1.79
C TRP A 94 -11.94 3.38 -3.23
N ASN A 95 -12.39 2.43 -4.04
CA ASN A 95 -12.05 2.38 -5.46
C ASN A 95 -13.11 3.12 -6.27
N PRO A 96 -12.82 4.33 -6.80
CA PRO A 96 -13.79 5.10 -7.56
C PRO A 96 -14.16 4.44 -8.90
N THR A 97 -13.27 3.60 -9.46
CA THR A 97 -13.51 2.91 -10.73
C THR A 97 -14.57 1.82 -10.61
N THR A 98 -14.53 1.05 -9.52
CA THR A 98 -15.49 -0.04 -9.27
C THR A 98 -16.65 0.37 -8.36
N ASN A 99 -16.61 1.60 -7.83
CA ASN A 99 -17.58 2.16 -6.90
C ASN A 99 -17.79 1.26 -5.65
N LYS A 100 -16.69 0.70 -5.13
CA LYS A 100 -16.65 -0.23 -4.00
C LYS A 100 -15.38 -0.01 -3.17
N ASN A 101 -15.37 -0.48 -1.92
CA ASN A 101 -14.12 -0.60 -1.17
C ASN A 101 -13.19 -1.61 -1.86
N ALA A 102 -11.89 -1.42 -1.68
CA ALA A 102 -10.84 -2.34 -2.07
C ALA A 102 -9.75 -2.35 -1.00
N TRP A 103 -8.89 -3.36 -1.06
CA TRP A 103 -7.76 -3.48 -0.14
C TRP A 103 -6.52 -3.99 -0.86
N LYS A 104 -5.35 -3.62 -0.32
CA LYS A 104 -4.04 -4.11 -0.74
C LYS A 104 -3.22 -4.49 0.48
N THR A 105 -2.47 -5.57 0.38
CA THR A 105 -1.53 -6.03 1.41
C THR A 105 -0.10 -5.80 0.94
N TYR A 106 0.73 -5.34 1.87
CA TYR A 106 2.14 -5.06 1.65
C TYR A 106 3.00 -5.74 2.71
N SER A 107 4.24 -6.00 2.32
CA SER A 107 5.33 -6.37 3.20
C SER A 107 6.41 -5.29 3.15
N LEU A 108 6.92 -4.89 4.32
CA LEU A 108 7.99 -3.90 4.47
C LEU A 108 9.08 -4.48 5.39
N ALA A 109 10.31 -4.54 4.89
CA ALA A 109 11.44 -5.07 5.66
C ALA A 109 11.79 -4.18 6.86
N ALA A 110 12.61 -4.69 7.78
CA ALA A 110 13.02 -4.01 9.00
C ALA A 110 13.63 -2.63 8.71
N GLY A 111 13.12 -1.57 9.34
CA GLY A 111 13.61 -0.20 9.18
C GLY A 111 13.36 0.46 7.80
N GLU A 112 12.80 -0.27 6.84
CA GLU A 112 12.57 0.23 5.49
C GLU A 112 11.41 1.23 5.45
N LYS A 113 11.42 2.04 4.39
CA LYS A 113 10.34 2.97 4.06
C LYS A 113 9.92 2.81 2.60
N CYS A 114 8.67 3.11 2.31
CA CYS A 114 8.15 3.13 0.95
C CYS A 114 7.10 4.23 0.81
N ASN A 115 6.88 4.69 -0.41
CA ASN A 115 5.74 5.54 -0.72
C ASN A 115 4.70 4.73 -1.49
N ILE A 116 3.43 4.92 -1.13
CA ILE A 116 2.28 4.33 -1.83
C ILE A 116 1.28 5.41 -2.17
N SER A 117 0.60 5.24 -3.31
CA SER A 117 -0.44 6.17 -3.75
C SER A 117 -1.71 5.48 -4.19
N PHE A 118 -2.84 6.16 -4.00
CA PHE A 118 -4.19 5.68 -4.32
C PHE A 118 -5.05 6.79 -4.90
N GLN A 119 -6.04 6.44 -5.72
CA GLN A 119 -7.04 7.38 -6.25
C GLN A 119 -8.06 7.87 -5.21
N SER A 120 -7.94 7.44 -3.96
CA SER A 120 -8.74 7.91 -2.84
C SER A 120 -7.93 7.88 -1.54
N THR A 121 -8.42 8.55 -0.52
CA THR A 121 -7.82 8.45 0.81
C THR A 121 -7.95 7.03 1.35
N LEU A 122 -6.92 6.56 2.05
CA LEU A 122 -7.05 5.36 2.87
C LEU A 122 -8.18 5.53 3.89
N GLN A 123 -8.89 4.44 4.18
CA GLN A 123 -9.93 4.39 5.19
C GLN A 123 -9.40 3.81 6.51
N ASN A 124 -8.59 2.76 6.40
CA ASN A 124 -7.92 2.13 7.54
C ASN A 124 -6.67 1.36 7.10
N VAL A 125 -5.89 0.98 8.10
CA VAL A 125 -4.78 0.05 7.99
C VAL A 125 -4.91 -1.02 9.07
N LYS A 126 -4.54 -2.26 8.75
CA LYS A 126 -4.49 -3.39 9.68
C LYS A 126 -3.12 -4.04 9.59
N LEU A 127 -2.45 -4.21 10.71
CA LEU A 127 -1.25 -5.05 10.78
C LEU A 127 -1.69 -6.51 10.79
N THR A 128 -0.92 -7.40 10.17
CA THR A 128 -1.15 -8.83 10.33
C THR A 128 -0.93 -9.22 11.79
N CYS A 129 -1.95 -9.82 12.36
CA CYS A 129 -1.85 -10.75 13.46
C CYS A 129 -1.44 -12.13 12.89
#